data_AF-A0A150GJS9-F1
#
_entry.id   AF-A0A150GJS9-F1
#
_cell.length_a   1.000
_cell.length_b   1.000
_cell.length_c   1.000
_cell.angle_alpha   90.00
_cell.angle_beta   90.00
_cell.angle_gamma   90.00
#
_symmetry.space_group_name_H-M   'P 1'
#
loop_
_entity.id
_entity.type
_entity.pdbx_description
1 polymer ?
#
loop_
_entity_poly.entity_id
_entity_poly.type
_entity_poly.pdbx_seq_one_letter_code
_entity_poly.pdbx_strand_id
1 'polypeptide(L)' 'MTGSLRRVPPDCDRDWAELMQACWNGTPRNRPSFSEIAERLDALLAKLNGQDLNAAAGSSGGGGGAGGGGTSRRS' A
#
# COMPACT_ATOMS: atom_id res chain seq x y z
N MET A 1 30.91 -4.94 -15.62
CA MET A 1 30.13 -3.69 -15.83
C MET A 1 29.09 -3.58 -14.73
N THR A 2 29.48 -3.15 -13.53
CA THR A 2 28.52 -2.93 -12.43
C THR A 2 28.07 -1.48 -12.47
N GLY A 3 27.00 -1.22 -13.21
CA GLY A 3 26.35 0.09 -13.22
C GLY A 3 25.72 0.32 -11.85
N SER A 4 26.29 1.21 -11.05
CA SER A 4 25.70 1.65 -9.79
C SER A 4 24.31 2.23 -10.06
N LEU A 5 23.27 1.56 -9.58
CA LEU A 5 21.90 2.04 -9.69
C LEU A 5 21.74 3.31 -8.84
N ARG A 6 20.93 4.26 -9.34
CA ARG A 6 20.72 5.53 -8.65
C ARG A 6 20.10 5.28 -7.28
N ARG A 7 20.57 6.01 -6.28
CA ARG A 7 19.99 6.01 -4.94
C ARG A 7 18.58 6.59 -5.03
N VAL A 8 17.61 5.94 -4.39
CA VAL A 8 16.27 6.51 -4.25
C VAL A 8 16.36 7.78 -3.38
N PRO A 9 15.74 8.91 -3.77
CA PRO A 9 15.70 10.12 -2.95
C PRO A 9 15.04 9.86 -1.59
N PRO A 10 15.43 10.58 -0.52
CA PRO A 10 14.83 10.42 0.81
C PRO A 10 13.36 10.86 0.87
N ASP A 11 12.95 11.80 0.02
CA ASP A 11 11.56 12.29 -0.09
C ASP A 11 10.67 11.41 -1.00
N CYS A 12 11.12 10.22 -1.37
CA CYS A 12 10.32 9.30 -2.16
C CYS A 12 9.47 8.43 -1.22
N ASP A 13 8.17 8.39 -1.50
CA ASP A 13 7.25 7.48 -0.80
C ASP A 13 7.76 6.05 -0.81
N ARG A 14 7.62 5.38 0.33
CA ARG A 14 8.19 4.03 0.54
C ARG A 14 7.73 3.03 -0.51
N ASP A 15 6.45 3.04 -0.87
CA ASP A 15 5.90 2.08 -1.83
C ASP A 15 6.47 2.31 -3.25
N TRP A 16 6.75 3.57 -3.62
CA TRP A 16 7.44 3.92 -4.87
C TRP A 16 8.92 3.52 -4.84
N ALA A 17 9.59 3.73 -3.71
CA ALA A 17 10.98 3.32 -3.51
C ALA A 17 11.17 1.81 -3.65
N GLU A 18 10.27 1.02 -3.07
CA GLU A 18 10.28 -0.45 -3.14
C GLU A 18 10.08 -0.95 -4.57
N LEU A 19 9.13 -0.36 -5.32
CA LEU A 19 8.91 -0.69 -6.73
C LEU A 19 10.15 -0.41 -7.57
N MET A 20 10.77 0.77 -7.41
CA MET A 20 12.00 1.12 -8.12
C MET A 20 13.15 0.15 -7.81
N GLN A 21 13.34 -0.21 -6.55
CA GLN A 21 14.37 -1.17 -6.15
C GLN A 21 14.14 -2.57 -6.73
N ALA A 22 12.89 -3.03 -6.79
CA ALA A 22 12.55 -4.31 -7.42
C ALA A 22 12.87 -4.30 -8.92
N CYS A 23 12.52 -3.22 -9.64
CA CYS A 23 12.85 -3.04 -11.05
C CYS A 23 14.36 -2.97 -11.30
N TRP A 24 15.10 -2.42 -10.34
CA TRP A 24 16.55 -2.29 -10.39
C TRP A 24 17.29 -3.49 -9.82
N ASN A 25 16.66 -4.66 -9.67
CA ASN A 25 17.38 -5.82 -9.16
C ASN A 25 18.59 -6.17 -10.06
N GLY A 26 19.76 -6.37 -9.44
CA GLY A 26 20.98 -6.78 -10.16
C GLY A 26 20.83 -8.14 -10.85
N THR A 27 19.93 -8.99 -10.34
CA THR A 27 19.55 -10.27 -10.93
C THR A 27 18.34 -10.09 -11.83
N PRO A 28 18.44 -10.31 -13.16
CA PRO A 28 17.33 -10.12 -14.08
C PRO A 28 16.09 -10.96 -13.76
N ARG A 29 16.28 -12.17 -13.21
CA ARG A 29 15.19 -13.07 -12.81
C ARG A 29 14.36 -12.58 -11.63
N ASN A 30 14.92 -11.69 -10.82
CA ASN A 30 14.24 -11.13 -9.65
C ASN A 30 13.53 -9.83 -9.98
N ARG A 31 13.64 -9.34 -11.22
CA ARG A 31 12.89 -8.16 -11.66
C ARG A 31 11.44 -8.59 -11.93
N PRO A 32 10.45 -7.82 -11.45
CA PRO A 32 9.06 -8.10 -11.74
C PRO A 32 8.80 -8.03 -13.25
N SER A 33 7.84 -8.83 -13.69
CA SER A 33 7.30 -8.73 -15.05
C SER A 33 6.58 -7.40 -15.26
N PHE A 34 6.40 -7.01 -16.52
CA PHE A 34 5.70 -5.77 -16.83
C PHE A 34 4.27 -5.75 -16.28
N SER A 35 3.57 -6.91 -16.31
CA SER A 35 2.23 -7.04 -15.74
C SER A 35 2.22 -6.77 -14.23
N GLU A 36 3.17 -7.36 -13.48
CA GLU A 36 3.29 -7.10 -12.03
C GLU A 36 3.65 -5.63 -11.74
N ILE A 37 4.44 -4.99 -12.60
CA ILE A 37 4.74 -3.56 -12.47
C ILE A 37 3.47 -2.73 -12.69
N ALA A 38 2.69 -3.04 -13.72
CA ALA A 38 1.43 -2.34 -14.01
C ALA A 38 0.43 -2.47 -12.86
N GLU A 39 0.21 -3.69 -12.34
CA GLU A 39 -0.67 -3.93 -11.19
C GLU A 39 -0.23 -3.14 -9.94
N ARG A 40 1.07 -3.09 -9.67
CA ARG A 40 1.60 -2.31 -8.54
C ARG A 40 1.42 -0.81 -8.75
N LEU A 41 1.64 -0.31 -9.97
CA LEU A 41 1.41 1.10 -10.31
C LEU A 41 -0.08 1.47 -10.15
N ASP A 42 -1.00 0.63 -10.61
CA ASP A 42 -2.43 0.86 -10.46
C ASP A 42 -2.83 0.93 -8.97
N ALA A 43 -2.28 0.05 -8.13
CA ALA A 43 -2.49 0.09 -6.69
C ALA A 43 -1.93 1.38 -6.04
N LEU A 44 -0.77 1.87 -6.50
CA LEU A 44 -0.20 3.15 -6.05
C LEU A 44 -1.07 4.34 -6.47
N LEU A 45 -1.55 4.35 -7.71
CA LEU A 45 -2.45 5.40 -8.21
C LEU A 45 -3.79 5.38 -7.47
N ALA A 46 -4.35 4.21 -7.19
CA ALA A 46 -5.57 4.07 -6.41
C ALA A 46 -5.41 4.64 -4.98
N LYS A 47 -4.24 4.44 -4.36
CA LYS A 47 -3.91 5.04 -3.05
C LYS A 47 -3.85 6.56 -3.12
N LEU A 48 -3.18 7.13 -4.12
CA LEU A 48 -3.10 8.59 -4.31
C LEU A 48 -4.49 9.20 -4.50
N ASN A 49 -5.30 8.61 -5.39
CA ASN A 49 -6.67 9.06 -5.64
C ASN A 49 -7.59 8.88 -4.41
N GLY A 50 -7.33 7.87 -3.57
CA GLY A 50 -8.02 7.66 -2.30
C GLY A 50 -7.57 8.63 -1.20
N GLN A 51 -6.34 9.13 -1.26
CA GLN A 51 -5.80 10.14 -0.34
C GLN A 51 -6.35 11.54 -0.63
N ASP A 52 -6.60 11.88 -1.90
CA ASP A 52 -7.28 13.12 -2.29
C ASP A 52 -8.71 13.23 -1.73
N LEU A 53 -9.37 12.10 -1.40
CA LEU A 53 -10.67 12.09 -0.71
C LEU A 53 -10.57 12.03 0.83
N ASN A 54 -9.41 11.68 1.39
CA ASN A 54 -9.26 11.32 2.81
C ASN A 54 -8.43 12.31 3.66
N ALA A 55 -7.75 13.29 3.04
CA ALA A 55 -6.94 14.27 3.77
C ALA A 55 -7.74 15.29 4.63
N ALA A 56 -9.08 15.29 4.56
CA ALA A 56 -9.94 16.10 5.42
C ALA A 56 -10.51 15.36 6.65
N ALA A 57 -10.29 14.05 6.78
CA ALA A 57 -10.83 13.26 7.89
C ALA A 57 -9.73 12.86 8.88
N GLY A 58 -9.46 13.76 9.82
CA GLY A 58 -8.69 13.43 11.01
C GLY A 58 -9.31 12.29 11.81
N SER A 59 -8.43 11.44 12.34
CA SER A 59 -8.61 10.66 13.57
C SER A 59 -9.90 9.84 13.70
N SER A 60 -9.95 8.64 13.12
CA SER A 60 -10.96 7.64 13.48
C SER A 60 -10.42 6.66 14.53
N GLY A 61 -10.89 6.78 15.76
CA GLY A 61 -10.64 5.79 16.80
C GLY A 61 -11.56 5.97 18.00
N GLY A 62 -12.89 5.96 17.79
CA GLY A 62 -13.88 6.10 18.85
C GLY A 62 -15.15 5.27 18.64
N GLY A 63 -15.55 4.55 19.71
CA GLY A 63 -16.90 3.99 19.95
C GLY A 63 -17.12 2.57 19.42
N GLY A 64 -17.77 1.64 20.12
CA GLY A 64 -18.53 1.68 21.37
C GLY A 64 -19.10 0.28 21.64
N GLY A 65 -19.32 -0.06 22.91
CA GLY A 65 -19.76 -1.40 23.34
C GLY A 65 -21.20 -1.73 22.95
N ALA A 66 -21.48 -3.03 22.81
CA ALA A 66 -22.84 -3.57 22.75
C ALA A 66 -23.04 -4.52 23.94
N GLY A 67 -24.03 -4.18 24.78
CA GLY A 67 -24.41 -4.88 26.00
C GLY A 67 -25.08 -6.24 25.75
N GLY A 68 -25.10 -7.03 26.82
CA GLY A 68 -25.63 -8.38 26.83
C GLY A 68 -27.14 -8.51 27.10
N GLY A 69 -27.54 -9.78 27.33
CA GLY A 69 -28.89 -10.22 27.69
C GLY A 69 -29.68 -10.69 26.46
N GLY A 70 -30.33 -11.85 26.41
CA GLY A 70 -30.57 -12.88 27.39
C GLY A 70 -31.35 -14.00 26.70
N THR A 71 -31.17 -15.22 27.18
CA THR A 71 -31.86 -16.43 26.74
C THR A 71 -33.38 -16.29 26.91
N SER A 72 -34.18 -16.64 25.90
CA SER A 72 -35.47 -17.32 26.12
C SER A 72 -35.98 -18.00 24.86
N ARG A 73 -36.12 -19.31 25.00
CA ARG A 73 -36.75 -20.26 24.08
C ARG A 73 -38.28 -20.15 24.19
N ARG A 74 -39.01 -20.08 23.08
CA ARG A 74 -40.41 -20.58 22.83
C ARG A 74 -40.95 -19.92 21.55
N SER A 75 -41.79 -20.52 20.72
CA SER A 75 -42.56 -21.78 20.75
C SER A 75 -42.53 -22.44 19.38
#